data_AF-A0A9R0RIV3-F1
#
_entry.id   AF-A0A9R0RIV3-F1
#
_cell.length_a   1.000
_cell.length_b   1.000
_cell.length_c   1.000
_cell.angle_alpha   90.00
_cell.angle_beta   90.00
_cell.angle_gamma   90.00
#
_symmetry.space_group_name_H-M   'P 1'
#
loop_
_entity.id
_entity.type
_entity.pdbx_description
1 polymer ?
#
loop_
_entity_poly.entity_id
_entity_poly.type
_entity_poly.pdbx_seq_one_letter_code
_entity_poly.pdbx_strand_id
1 'polypeptide(L)'
;MRMQKQADVSTGLLTLGVLCQSLPLLLRYAVSSGEHAVATDTTVLELSRACSFIMLLAYVAYLFFQLKTHRQLFEPQEIEGGDDDEEEAVLGFGSALFWLILMTIIIAVLSEYVVGTIEPTSQSWGLSVSFISIILLPIVGNAAEHAGAVIFALKNKLDITLGVALGSATQISMFVVGTLTPFP
;
A
#
# COMPACT_ATOMS: atom_id res chain seq x y z
N MET A 1 0.13 23.20 10.18
CA MET A 1 0.71 22.47 11.34
C MET A 1 0.23 21.02 11.45
N ARG A 2 -1.08 20.70 11.31
CA ARG A 2 -1.56 19.29 11.36
C ARG A 2 -1.11 18.45 10.15
N MET A 3 -1.27 18.95 8.92
CA MET A 3 -0.73 18.32 7.70
C MET A 3 0.75 17.96 7.80
N GLN A 4 1.58 18.90 8.27
CA GLN A 4 3.02 18.69 8.40
C GLN A 4 3.33 17.53 9.36
N LYS A 5 2.67 17.48 10.52
CA LYS A 5 2.86 16.37 11.47
C LYS A 5 2.43 15.03 10.89
N GLN A 6 1.32 14.98 10.15
CA GLN A 6 0.87 13.77 9.47
C GLN A 6 1.85 13.32 8.38
N ALA A 7 2.35 14.26 7.59
CA ALA A 7 3.36 14.03 6.57
C ALA A 7 4.67 13.52 7.19
N ASP A 8 5.13 14.13 8.28
CA ASP A 8 6.38 13.77 8.94
C ASP A 8 6.34 12.33 9.50
N VAL A 9 5.25 11.96 10.18
CA VAL A 9 5.07 10.59 10.71
C VAL A 9 5.04 9.57 9.59
N SER A 10 4.26 9.84 8.52
CA SER A 10 4.15 8.92 7.38
C SER A 10 5.47 8.81 6.62
N THR A 11 6.19 9.92 6.44
CA THR A 11 7.52 9.93 5.82
C THR A 11 8.55 9.16 6.65
N GLY A 12 8.50 9.28 7.98
CA GLY A 12 9.34 8.49 8.88
C GLY A 12 9.08 6.98 8.77
N LEU A 13 7.82 6.59 8.62
CA LEU A 13 7.45 5.18 8.38
C LEU A 13 7.90 4.71 7.00
N LEU A 14 7.66 5.50 5.95
CA LEU A 14 8.09 5.17 4.60
C LEU A 14 9.61 5.01 4.50
N THR A 15 10.38 5.89 5.14
CA THR A 15 11.85 5.76 5.18
C THR A 15 12.29 4.52 5.94
N LEU A 16 11.66 4.20 7.07
CA LEU A 16 11.91 2.94 7.80
C LEU A 16 11.61 1.72 6.91
N GLY A 17 10.48 1.71 6.19
CA GLY A 17 10.12 0.62 5.28
C GLY A 17 11.16 0.42 4.17
N VAL A 18 11.60 1.52 3.53
CA VAL A 18 12.66 1.49 2.50
C VAL A 18 13.99 0.98 3.06
N LEU A 19 14.36 1.38 4.28
CA LEU A 19 15.58 0.88 4.93
C LEU A 19 15.47 -0.63 5.25
N CYS A 20 14.33 -1.08 5.77
CA CYS A 20 14.07 -2.48 6.05
C CYS A 20 14.06 -3.36 4.79
N GLN A 21 13.63 -2.83 3.64
CA GLN A 21 13.61 -3.56 2.37
C GLN A 21 14.97 -3.53 1.65
N SER A 22 15.68 -2.39 1.71
CA SER A 22 16.99 -2.26 1.07
C SER A 22 18.06 -3.12 1.74
N LEU A 23 17.97 -3.36 3.05
CA LEU A 23 18.99 -4.08 3.80
C LEU A 23 19.14 -5.57 3.39
N PRO A 24 18.07 -6.39 3.28
CA PRO A 24 18.16 -7.74 2.71
C PRO A 24 18.58 -7.76 1.25
N LEU A 25 18.13 -6.78 0.45
CA LEU A 25 18.47 -6.67 -0.97
C LEU A 25 19.97 -6.41 -1.18
N LEU A 26 20.52 -5.46 -0.42
CA LEU A 26 21.95 -5.11 -0.47
C LEU A 26 22.81 -6.27 0.04
N LEU A 27 22.39 -6.98 1.09
CA LEU A 27 23.08 -8.17 1.57
C LEU A 27 23.14 -9.26 0.49
N ARG A 28 22.00 -9.54 -0.15
CA ARG A 28 21.93 -10.51 -1.26
C ARG A 28 22.89 -10.12 -2.39
N TYR A 29 22.92 -8.85 -2.78
CA TYR A 29 23.81 -8.37 -3.84
C TYR A 29 25.29 -8.48 -3.45
N ALA A 30 25.66 -7.96 -2.27
CA ALA A 30 27.04 -7.93 -1.77
C ALA A 30 27.61 -9.34 -1.61
N VAL A 31 26.80 -10.29 -1.13
CA VAL A 31 27.26 -11.66 -0.85
C VAL A 31 27.19 -12.56 -2.08
N SER A 32 26.31 -12.30 -3.06
CA SER A 32 26.35 -13.01 -4.36
C SER A 32 27.66 -12.81 -5.12
N SER A 33 28.46 -11.81 -4.72
CA SER A 33 29.78 -11.53 -5.27
C SER A 33 30.91 -12.37 -4.63
N GLY A 34 30.61 -13.23 -3.63
CA GLY A 34 31.58 -14.05 -2.89
C GLY A 34 31.30 -15.57 -2.90
N GLU A 35 32.31 -16.39 -2.61
CA GLU A 35 32.33 -17.86 -2.78
C GLU A 35 31.41 -18.71 -1.87
N HIS A 36 30.60 -18.12 -0.96
CA HIS A 36 29.83 -18.85 0.07
C HIS A 36 28.30 -18.76 -0.13
N ALA A 37 27.78 -19.29 -1.24
CA ALA A 37 26.38 -19.12 -1.64
C ALA A 37 25.33 -19.78 -0.70
N VAL A 38 25.62 -20.95 -0.11
CA VAL A 38 24.58 -21.78 0.56
C VAL A 38 24.22 -21.32 1.99
N ALA A 39 25.17 -20.78 2.77
CA ALA A 39 24.88 -20.20 4.09
C ALA A 39 24.18 -18.82 4.01
N THR A 40 24.10 -18.27 2.79
CA THR A 40 23.67 -16.89 2.54
C THR A 40 22.16 -16.79 2.35
N ASP A 41 21.54 -17.74 1.64
CA ASP A 41 20.09 -17.72 1.42
C ASP A 41 19.32 -17.81 2.73
N THR A 42 19.78 -18.63 3.68
CA THR A 42 19.18 -18.71 5.02
C THR A 42 19.34 -17.41 5.79
N THR A 43 20.51 -16.78 5.72
CA THR A 43 20.79 -15.51 6.40
C THR A 43 19.95 -14.36 5.83
N VAL A 44 19.83 -14.27 4.50
CA VAL A 44 18.98 -13.28 3.82
C VAL A 44 17.51 -13.50 4.16
N LEU A 45 17.06 -14.75 4.24
CA LEU A 45 15.68 -15.09 4.59
C LEU A 45 15.36 -14.75 6.05
N GLU A 46 16.23 -15.08 6.99
CA GLU A 46 16.10 -14.73 8.42
C GLU A 46 16.07 -13.21 8.62
N LEU A 47 16.94 -12.48 7.92
CA LEU A 47 16.98 -11.03 7.96
C LEU A 47 15.73 -10.40 7.36
N SER A 48 15.24 -10.92 6.23
CA SER A 48 13.99 -10.48 5.60
C SER A 48 12.79 -10.69 6.53
N ARG A 49 12.75 -11.81 7.25
CA ARG A 49 11.72 -12.11 8.27
C ARG A 49 11.80 -11.16 9.46
N ALA A 50 13.01 -10.83 9.94
CA ALA A 50 13.19 -9.86 11.02
C ALA A 50 12.72 -8.46 10.59
N CYS A 51 13.08 -8.02 9.38
CA CYS A 51 12.61 -6.76 8.79
C CYS A 51 11.08 -6.72 8.62
N SER A 52 10.47 -7.81 8.16
CA SER A 52 9.01 -7.97 8.08
C SER A 52 8.34 -7.76 9.44
N PHE A 53 8.85 -8.40 10.50
CA PHE A 53 8.29 -8.26 11.84
C PHE A 53 8.37 -6.81 12.36
N ILE A 54 9.50 -6.13 12.13
CA ILE A 54 9.69 -4.72 12.49
C ILE A 54 8.69 -3.83 11.77
N MET A 55 8.51 -4.01 10.46
CA MET A 55 7.56 -3.23 9.66
C MET A 55 6.10 -3.43 10.13
N LEU A 56 5.71 -4.68 10.41
CA LEU A 56 4.36 -4.97 10.91
C LEU A 56 4.11 -4.39 12.30
N LEU A 57 5.09 -4.48 13.21
CA LEU A 57 4.98 -3.89 14.55
C LEU A 57 4.89 -2.37 14.47
N ALA A 58 5.70 -1.74 13.62
CA ALA A 58 5.63 -0.30 13.35
C ALA A 58 4.28 0.11 12.74
N TYR A 59 3.71 -0.71 11.85
CA TYR A 59 2.38 -0.47 11.30
C TYR A 59 1.26 -0.57 12.34
N VAL A 60 1.30 -1.57 13.22
CA VAL A 60 0.32 -1.69 14.32
C VAL A 60 0.42 -0.50 15.28
N ALA A 61 1.65 -0.07 15.62
CA ALA A 61 1.87 1.13 16.41
C ALA A 61 1.33 2.38 15.69
N TYR A 62 1.51 2.48 14.37
CA TYR A 62 0.94 3.53 13.54
C TYR A 62 -0.59 3.51 13.54
N LEU A 63 -1.23 2.35 13.39
CA LEU A 63 -2.69 2.23 13.48
C LEU A 63 -3.21 2.65 14.87
N PHE A 64 -2.53 2.27 15.94
CA PHE A 64 -2.87 2.73 17.29
C PHE A 64 -2.73 4.26 17.43
N PHE A 65 -1.68 4.82 16.83
CA PHE A 65 -1.47 6.25 16.78
C PHE A 65 -2.58 6.98 16.00
N GLN A 66 -2.91 6.46 14.82
CA GLN A 66 -3.91 7.01 13.90
C GLN A 66 -5.32 6.91 14.47
N LEU A 67 -5.71 5.76 15.03
CA LEU A 67 -7.09 5.50 15.46
C LEU A 67 -7.38 6.02 16.86
N LYS A 68 -6.38 6.07 17.75
CA LYS A 68 -6.60 6.38 19.17
C LYS A 68 -5.93 7.66 19.64
N THR A 69 -4.60 7.75 19.57
CA THR A 69 -3.90 8.85 20.25
C THR A 69 -3.98 10.17 19.48
N HIS A 70 -3.99 10.11 18.15
CA HIS A 70 -3.91 11.29 17.28
C HIS A 70 -4.97 11.28 16.18
N ARG A 71 -6.16 10.71 16.45
CA ARG A 71 -7.29 10.67 15.50
C ARG A 71 -7.61 12.03 14.89
N GLN A 72 -7.54 13.11 15.68
CA GLN A 72 -7.74 14.49 15.25
C GLN A 72 -6.74 15.00 14.19
N LEU A 73 -5.62 14.32 13.97
CA LEU A 73 -4.67 14.63 12.90
C LEU A 73 -5.06 14.01 11.57
N PHE A 74 -5.93 12.99 11.57
CA PHE A 74 -6.31 12.19 10.40
C PHE A 74 -7.79 12.31 10.02
N GLU A 75 -8.61 12.95 10.85
CA GLU A 75 -9.98 13.32 10.47
C GLU A 75 -9.93 14.38 9.36
N PRO A 76 -10.65 14.17 8.23
CA PRO A 76 -10.74 15.17 7.19
C PRO A 76 -11.35 16.44 7.79
N GLN A 77 -10.75 17.61 7.50
CA GLN A 77 -11.39 18.87 7.86
C GLN A 77 -12.71 18.96 7.10
N GLU A 78 -13.81 19.19 7.83
CA GLU A 78 -15.04 19.68 7.22
C GLU A 78 -14.71 21.03 6.59
N ILE A 79 -14.61 21.05 5.26
CA ILE A 79 -14.39 22.28 4.52
C ILE A 79 -15.75 22.97 4.47
N GLU A 80 -15.95 23.94 5.37
CA GLU A 80 -17.02 24.93 5.28
C GLU A 80 -16.92 25.63 3.90
N GLY A 81 -17.82 25.29 2.97
CA GLY A 81 -17.95 26.04 1.70
C GLY A 81 -18.17 25.25 0.41
N GLY A 82 -18.51 23.96 0.46
CA GLY A 82 -18.95 23.21 -0.73
C GLY A 82 -20.45 22.94 -0.67
N ASP A 83 -21.23 23.69 -1.44
CA ASP A 83 -22.65 23.47 -1.73
C ASP A 83 -22.83 22.21 -2.61
N ASP A 84 -22.48 21.04 -2.08
CA ASP A 84 -22.80 19.75 -2.70
C ASP A 84 -23.97 19.15 -1.88
N ASP A 85 -25.20 19.57 -2.22
CA ASP A 85 -26.48 18.88 -1.92
C ASP A 85 -26.52 17.50 -2.60
N GLU A 86 -25.51 16.66 -2.36
CA GLU A 86 -25.61 15.23 -2.60
C GLU A 86 -26.06 14.61 -1.29
N GLU A 87 -27.34 14.23 -1.20
CA GLU A 87 -27.84 13.35 -0.14
C GLU A 87 -26.80 12.25 0.08
N GLU A 88 -26.07 12.30 1.20
CA GLU A 88 -25.14 11.24 1.55
C GLU A 88 -25.96 9.96 1.56
N ALA A 89 -25.80 9.12 0.54
CA ALA A 89 -26.49 7.86 0.44
C ALA A 89 -25.94 6.96 1.55
N VAL A 90 -26.47 7.11 2.76
CA VAL A 90 -26.02 6.39 3.94
C VAL A 90 -26.48 4.95 3.76
N LEU A 91 -25.61 4.14 3.16
CA LEU A 91 -25.82 2.70 3.05
C LEU A 91 -25.98 2.16 4.48
N GLY A 92 -27.18 1.67 4.81
CA GLY A 92 -27.39 0.99 6.09
C GLY A 92 -26.39 -0.14 6.27
N PHE A 93 -25.97 -0.42 7.51
CA PHE A 93 -24.91 -1.37 7.83
C PHE A 93 -25.04 -2.73 7.10
N GLY A 94 -26.26 -3.26 7.00
CA GLY A 94 -26.52 -4.52 6.28
C GLY A 94 -26.29 -4.42 4.76
N SER A 95 -26.67 -3.29 4.14
CA SER A 95 -26.41 -3.04 2.72
C SER A 95 -24.92 -2.83 2.46
N ALA A 96 -24.23 -2.09 3.33
CA ALA A 96 -22.79 -1.89 3.25
C ALA A 96 -22.02 -3.21 3.35
N LEU A 97 -22.38 -4.07 4.31
CA LEU A 97 -21.77 -5.39 4.47
C LEU A 97 -22.03 -6.30 3.25
N PHE A 98 -23.25 -6.29 2.72
CA PHE A 98 -23.59 -7.04 1.52
C PHE A 98 -22.74 -6.62 0.32
N TRP A 99 -22.67 -5.31 0.04
CA TRP A 99 -21.88 -4.78 -1.08
C TRP A 99 -20.39 -5.03 -0.91
N LEU A 100 -19.86 -4.93 0.32
CA LEU A 100 -18.46 -5.23 0.63
C LEU A 100 -18.12 -6.68 0.26
N ILE A 101 -18.95 -7.64 0.70
CA ILE A 101 -18.73 -9.06 0.41
C ILE A 101 -18.86 -9.32 -1.09
N LEU A 102 -19.90 -8.78 -1.73
CA LEU A 102 -20.16 -8.96 -3.15
C LEU A 102 -19.00 -8.45 -4.00
N MET A 103 -18.54 -7.22 -3.76
CA MET A 103 -17.41 -6.65 -4.50
C MET A 103 -16.11 -7.41 -4.24
N THR A 104 -15.89 -7.87 -3.01
CA THR A 104 -14.72 -8.70 -2.68
C THR A 104 -14.71 -10.00 -3.50
N ILE A 105 -15.84 -10.68 -3.63
CA ILE A 105 -15.96 -11.91 -4.43
C ILE A 105 -15.71 -11.61 -5.91
N ILE A 106 -16.32 -10.55 -6.44
CA ILE A 106 -16.15 -10.15 -7.84
C ILE A 106 -14.66 -9.84 -8.12
N ILE A 107 -14.00 -9.05 -7.26
CA ILE A 107 -12.58 -8.71 -7.40
C ILE A 107 -11.71 -9.96 -7.31
N ALA A 108 -12.00 -10.91 -6.42
CA ALA A 108 -11.25 -12.16 -6.30
C ALA A 108 -11.31 -12.98 -7.61
N VAL A 109 -12.50 -13.13 -8.19
CA VAL A 109 -12.70 -13.83 -9.47
C VAL A 109 -11.98 -13.11 -10.61
N LEU A 110 -12.11 -11.78 -10.70
CA LEU A 110 -11.42 -10.99 -11.73
C LEU A 110 -9.90 -11.05 -11.56
N SER A 111 -9.39 -11.07 -10.33
CA SER A 111 -7.95 -11.19 -10.05
C SER A 111 -7.39 -12.52 -10.56
N GLU A 112 -8.11 -13.62 -10.37
CA GLU A 112 -7.71 -14.94 -10.89
C GLU A 112 -7.65 -14.93 -12.43
N TYR A 113 -8.65 -14.35 -13.09
CA TYR A 113 -8.63 -14.18 -14.54
C TYR A 113 -7.46 -13.30 -15.00
N VAL A 114 -7.23 -12.16 -14.35
CA VAL A 114 -6.14 -11.26 -14.70
C VAL A 114 -4.80 -11.96 -14.56
N VAL A 115 -4.53 -12.62 -13.43
CA VAL A 115 -3.28 -13.38 -13.20
C VAL A 115 -3.11 -14.48 -14.25
N GLY A 116 -4.18 -15.21 -14.59
CA GLY A 116 -4.15 -16.23 -15.63
C GLY A 116 -3.85 -15.68 -17.04
N THR A 117 -4.12 -14.40 -17.29
CA THR A 117 -3.82 -13.74 -18.57
C THR A 117 -2.44 -13.10 -18.66
N ILE A 118 -1.66 -13.05 -17.58
CA ILE A 118 -0.34 -12.40 -17.58
C ILE A 118 0.62 -13.08 -18.56
N GLU A 119 0.76 -14.40 -18.47
CA GLU A 119 1.67 -15.19 -19.31
C GLU A 119 1.33 -15.09 -20.82
N PRO A 120 0.07 -15.31 -21.26
CA PRO A 120 -0.26 -15.15 -22.68
C PRO A 120 -0.16 -13.69 -23.18
N THR A 121 -0.42 -12.71 -22.30
CA THR A 121 -0.22 -11.29 -22.65
C THR A 121 1.26 -10.97 -22.81
N SER A 122 2.12 -11.51 -21.95
CA SER A 122 3.57 -11.38 -22.05
C SER A 122 4.09 -11.88 -23.40
N GLN A 123 3.65 -13.07 -23.82
CA GLN A 123 4.08 -13.67 -25.09
C GLN A 123 3.54 -12.93 -26.32
N SER A 124 2.28 -12.48 -26.29
CA SER A 124 1.66 -11.81 -27.44
C SER A 124 2.12 -10.37 -27.63
N TRP A 125 2.36 -9.63 -26.55
CA TRP A 125 2.77 -8.23 -26.60
C TRP A 125 4.30 -8.06 -26.56
N GLY A 126 5.04 -9.15 -26.34
CA GLY A 126 6.50 -9.12 -26.19
C GLY A 126 6.98 -8.37 -24.94
N LEU A 127 6.10 -8.19 -23.94
CA LEU A 127 6.41 -7.56 -22.66
C LEU A 127 6.84 -8.62 -21.66
N SER A 128 7.75 -8.30 -20.73
CA SER A 128 8.12 -9.25 -19.68
C SER A 128 6.99 -9.41 -18.66
N VAL A 129 6.84 -10.63 -18.11
CA VAL A 129 5.93 -10.91 -16.99
C VAL A 129 6.18 -9.93 -15.84
N SER A 130 7.44 -9.65 -15.53
CA SER A 130 7.81 -8.65 -14.50
C SER A 130 7.33 -7.24 -14.83
N PHE A 131 7.37 -6.80 -16.09
CA PHE A 131 6.86 -5.47 -16.46
C PHE A 131 5.35 -5.37 -16.26
N ILE A 132 4.60 -6.40 -16.67
CA ILE A 132 3.16 -6.45 -16.50
C ILE A 132 2.80 -6.44 -15.00
N SER A 133 3.45 -7.28 -14.20
CA SER A 133 3.14 -7.42 -12.77
C SER A 133 3.60 -6.24 -11.90
N ILE A 134 4.75 -5.62 -12.21
CA ILE A 134 5.33 -4.56 -11.37
C ILE A 134 4.87 -3.16 -11.81
N ILE A 135 4.58 -2.95 -13.10
CA ILE A 135 4.23 -1.62 -13.63
C ILE A 135 2.74 -1.52 -13.97
N LEU A 136 2.23 -2.38 -14.85
CA LEU A 136 0.85 -2.28 -15.33
C LEU A 136 -0.18 -2.58 -14.22
N LEU A 137 0.03 -3.67 -13.47
CA LEU A 137 -0.93 -4.13 -12.48
C LEU A 137 -1.14 -3.12 -11.32
N PRO A 138 -0.09 -2.52 -10.72
CA PRO A 138 -0.27 -1.52 -9.67
C PRO A 138 -0.89 -0.22 -10.17
N ILE A 139 -0.62 0.18 -11.42
CA ILE A 139 -1.26 1.37 -12.02
C ILE A 139 -2.78 1.16 -12.09
N VAL A 140 -3.22 0.03 -12.62
CA VAL A 140 -4.65 -0.27 -12.77
C VAL A 140 -5.31 -0.50 -11.41
N GLY A 141 -4.66 -1.26 -10.52
CA GLY A 141 -5.18 -1.58 -9.18
C GLY A 141 -5.37 -0.35 -8.30
N ASN A 142 -4.49 0.66 -8.44
CA ASN A 142 -4.55 1.89 -7.65
C ASN A 142 -5.11 3.08 -8.46
N ALA A 143 -5.64 2.86 -9.67
CA ALA A 143 -6.08 3.94 -10.56
C ALA A 143 -7.24 4.75 -9.96
N ALA A 144 -8.25 4.07 -9.42
CA ALA A 144 -9.42 4.71 -8.83
C ALA A 144 -9.03 5.58 -7.62
N GLU A 145 -8.13 5.08 -6.79
CA GLU A 145 -7.62 5.80 -5.62
C GLU A 145 -6.81 7.03 -6.02
N HIS A 146 -5.86 6.89 -6.97
CA HIS A 146 -5.09 8.02 -7.48
C HIS A 146 -5.97 9.06 -8.19
N ALA A 147 -6.96 8.62 -8.98
CA ALA A 147 -7.91 9.51 -9.62
C ALA A 147 -8.72 10.30 -8.57
N GLY A 148 -9.20 9.63 -7.52
CA GLY A 148 -9.86 10.29 -6.39
C GLY A 148 -8.96 11.33 -5.72
N ALA A 149 -7.69 10.99 -5.44
CA ALA A 149 -6.73 11.92 -4.86
C ALA A 149 -6.52 13.16 -5.75
N VAL A 150 -6.41 12.98 -7.07
CA VAL A 150 -6.30 14.11 -8.03
C VAL A 150 -7.56 14.97 -8.03
N ILE A 151 -8.75 14.36 -8.02
CA ILE A 151 -10.03 15.10 -7.96
C ILE A 151 -10.11 15.93 -6.67
N PHE A 152 -9.74 15.35 -5.52
CA PHE A 152 -9.71 16.08 -4.25
C PHE A 152 -8.66 17.19 -4.23
N ALA A 153 -7.50 16.99 -4.86
CA ALA A 153 -6.48 18.02 -5.01
C ALA A 153 -7.00 19.21 -5.83
N LEU A 154 -7.70 18.93 -6.94
CA LEU A 154 -8.32 19.96 -7.78
C LEU A 154 -9.42 20.74 -7.05
N LYS A 155 -10.15 20.10 -6.14
CA LYS A 155 -11.12 20.76 -5.22
C LYS A 155 -10.44 21.48 -4.04
N ASN A 156 -9.12 21.70 -4.09
CA ASN A 156 -8.32 22.31 -3.02
C ASN A 156 -8.40 21.57 -1.66
N LYS A 157 -8.76 20.28 -1.67
CA LYS A 157 -8.85 19.42 -0.48
C LYS A 157 -7.52 18.67 -0.28
N LEU A 158 -6.45 19.43 -0.05
CA LEU A 158 -5.09 18.87 0.07
C LEU A 158 -4.93 17.95 1.29
N ASP A 159 -5.68 18.16 2.38
CA ASP A 159 -5.66 17.28 3.57
C ASP A 159 -6.10 15.86 3.20
N ILE A 160 -7.21 15.75 2.46
CA ILE A 160 -7.78 14.47 2.01
C ILE A 160 -6.83 13.81 1.01
N THR A 161 -6.31 14.58 0.06
CA THR A 161 -5.36 14.11 -0.96
C THR A 161 -4.11 13.50 -0.30
N LEU A 162 -3.52 14.21 0.65
CA LEU A 162 -2.33 13.79 1.36
C LEU A 162 -2.60 12.57 2.25
N GLY A 163 -3.78 12.52 2.88
CA GLY A 163 -4.26 11.37 3.64
C GLY A 163 -4.38 10.10 2.79
N VAL A 164 -4.99 10.21 1.59
CA VAL A 164 -5.11 9.10 0.64
C VAL A 164 -3.73 8.64 0.18
N ALA A 165 -2.88 9.55 -0.31
CA ALA A 165 -1.58 9.21 -0.86
C ALA A 165 -0.61 8.62 0.18
N LEU A 166 -0.48 9.26 1.35
CA LEU A 166 0.43 8.78 2.40
C LEU A 166 -0.10 7.55 3.11
N GLY A 167 -1.43 7.43 3.28
CA GLY A 167 -2.07 6.27 3.88
C GLY A 167 -1.84 5.02 3.05
N SER A 168 -2.11 5.11 1.74
CA SER A 168 -1.88 4.02 0.79
C SER A 168 -0.42 3.62 0.70
N ALA A 169 0.50 4.59 0.55
CA ALA A 169 1.94 4.31 0.52
C ALA A 169 2.42 3.62 1.81
N THR A 170 1.96 4.08 2.97
CA THR A 170 2.35 3.50 4.27
C THR A 170 1.77 2.09 4.44
N GLN A 171 0.52 1.86 4.01
CA GLN A 171 -0.11 0.54 4.04
C GLN A 171 0.60 -0.45 3.12
N ILE A 172 0.89 -0.06 1.87
CA ILE A 172 1.61 -0.92 0.92
C ILE A 172 3.00 -1.23 1.46
N SER A 173 3.76 -0.22 1.89
CA SER A 173 5.14 -0.38 2.34
C SER A 173 5.27 -1.22 3.62
N MET A 174 4.45 -0.94 4.64
CA MET A 174 4.62 -1.56 5.96
C MET A 174 3.78 -2.82 6.16
N PHE A 175 2.56 -2.85 5.61
CA PHE A 175 1.65 -3.97 5.79
C PHE A 175 1.72 -4.96 4.63
N VAL A 176 1.54 -4.53 3.39
CA VAL A 176 1.51 -5.44 2.24
C VAL A 176 2.90 -6.08 2.02
N VAL A 177 3.95 -5.28 1.88
CA VAL A 177 5.31 -5.84 1.73
C VAL A 177 5.73 -6.57 3.00
N GLY A 178 5.43 -6.02 4.18
CA GLY A 178 5.73 -6.67 5.46
C GLY A 178 5.10 -8.06 5.58
N THR A 179 3.85 -8.25 5.16
CA THR A 179 3.18 -9.56 5.20
C THR A 179 3.64 -10.51 4.11
N LEU A 180 4.00 -10.02 2.91
CA LEU A 180 4.43 -10.87 1.79
C LEU A 180 5.89 -11.36 1.93
N THR A 181 6.79 -10.52 2.44
CA THR A 181 8.24 -10.81 2.57
C THR A 181 8.60 -12.12 3.32
N PRO A 182 7.92 -12.55 4.41
CA PRO A 182 8.31 -13.76 5.13
C PRO A 182 7.95 -15.07 4.41
N PHE A 183 7.13 -15.01 3.36
CA PHE A 183 6.73 -16.17 2.57
C PHE A 183 7.68 -16.38 1.37
N PRO A 184 8.10 -17.62 1.10
CA PRO A 184 8.99 -17.96 -0.01
C PRO A 184 8.31 -17.85 -1.38
#